data_AF-A0A679KJC2-F1
#
_entry.id   AF-A0A679KJC2-F1
#
_cell.length_a   1.000
_cell.length_b   1.000
_cell.length_c   1.000
_cell.angle_alpha   90.00
_cell.angle_beta   90.00
_cell.angle_gamma   90.00
#
_symmetry.space_group_name_H-M   'P 1'
#
loop_
_entity.id
_entity.type
_entity.pdbx_description
1 polymer ?
#
loop_
_entity_poly.entity_id
_entity_poly.type
_entity_poly.pdbx_seq_one_letter_code
_entity_poly.pdbx_strand_id
1 'polypeptide(L)'
;MPIRREHRFYYPIDWPQLSAVIRFRRAGGACEGCGRPHGQTIYHLGDGRWWDASTGCWRDGRGHTLQSLPSFEELGRLRPTRVVLATAHRDHDTGNNTDKNLAAFCQRCHMNHDRPEHQRRRWRTLFRRKASGDLFRGSY
;
A
#
# COMPACT_ATOMS: atom_id res chain seq x y z
N MET A 1 0.84 -2.32 6.81
CA MET A 1 -0.28 -2.92 7.56
C MET A 1 0.29 -3.92 8.55
N PRO A 2 -0.14 -3.92 9.82
CA PRO A 2 0.28 -4.96 10.77
C PRO A 2 -0.24 -6.33 10.33
N ILE A 3 0.60 -7.36 10.45
CA ILE A 3 0.21 -8.74 10.14
C ILE A 3 -0.83 -9.18 11.19
N ARG A 4 -2.01 -9.56 10.71
CA ARG A 4 -3.08 -10.08 11.57
C ARG A 4 -2.60 -11.33 12.31
N ARG A 5 -3.01 -11.50 13.57
CA ARG A 5 -2.54 -12.60 14.42
C ARG A 5 -2.83 -13.95 13.78
N GLU A 6 -4.01 -14.12 13.20
CA GLU A 6 -4.44 -15.33 12.50
C GLU A 6 -3.60 -15.67 11.26
N HIS A 7 -2.92 -14.69 10.67
CA HIS A 7 -2.14 -14.91 9.44
C HIS A 7 -0.65 -15.13 9.69
N ARG A 8 -0.16 -14.94 10.92
CA ARG A 8 1.29 -15.00 11.23
C ARG A 8 1.96 -16.29 10.79
N PHE A 9 1.24 -17.42 10.85
CA PHE A 9 1.75 -18.74 10.48
C PHE A 9 1.99 -18.93 8.97
N TYR A 10 1.39 -18.08 8.11
CA TYR A 10 1.65 -18.11 6.67
C TYR A 10 2.94 -17.40 6.27
N TYR A 11 3.50 -16.61 7.18
CA TYR A 11 4.77 -15.93 6.96
C TYR A 11 5.91 -16.86 7.39
N PRO A 12 6.96 -16.98 6.59
CA PRO A 12 8.10 -17.80 6.96
C PRO A 12 8.83 -17.18 8.15
N ILE A 13 9.59 -18.00 8.90
CA ILE A 13 10.28 -17.56 10.12
C ILE A 13 11.27 -16.42 9.88
N ASP A 14 11.84 -16.36 8.68
CA ASP A 14 12.77 -15.35 8.19
C ASP A 14 12.08 -14.19 7.48
N TRP A 15 10.76 -14.00 7.69
CA TRP A 15 10.01 -12.91 7.09
C TRP A 15 10.65 -11.51 7.27
N PRO A 16 11.21 -11.13 8.44
CA PRO A 16 11.89 -9.84 8.58
C PRO A 16 13.03 -9.65 7.57
N GLN A 17 13.82 -10.70 7.33
CA GLN A 17 14.93 -10.74 6.40
C GLN A 17 14.43 -10.71 4.95
N LEU A 18 13.47 -11.58 4.61
CA LEU A 18 12.87 -11.62 3.28
C LEU A 18 12.26 -10.26 2.92
N SER A 19 11.46 -9.68 3.83
CA SER A 19 10.86 -8.36 3.65
C SER A 19 11.90 -7.25 3.45
N ALA A 20 13.03 -7.31 4.16
CA ALA A 20 14.12 -6.35 3.97
C ALA A 20 14.81 -6.52 2.60
N VAL A 21 15.01 -7.75 2.13
CA VAL A 21 15.55 -8.04 0.79
C VAL A 21 14.64 -7.45 -0.28
N ILE A 22 13.33 -7.70 -0.21
CA ILE A 22 12.37 -7.15 -1.18
C ILE A 22 12.40 -5.62 -1.19
N ARG A 23 12.35 -4.98 -0.01
CA ARG A 23 12.22 -3.52 0.10
C ARG A 23 13.50 -2.77 -0.23
N PHE A 24 14.65 -3.26 0.19
CA PHE A 24 15.88 -2.47 0.20
C PHE A 24 16.94 -2.98 -0.78
N ARG A 25 16.99 -4.30 -1.03
CA ARG A 25 17.91 -4.85 -2.03
C ARG A 25 17.28 -4.85 -3.42
N ARG A 26 16.12 -5.51 -3.58
CA ARG A 26 15.47 -5.65 -4.88
C ARG A 26 14.87 -4.34 -5.38
N ALA A 27 14.05 -3.70 -4.55
CA ALA A 27 13.39 -2.46 -4.91
C ALA A 27 14.26 -1.20 -4.69
N GLY A 28 15.51 -1.36 -4.23
CA GLY A 28 16.44 -0.24 -4.00
C GLY A 28 15.94 0.80 -2.99
N GLY A 29 15.02 0.44 -2.09
CA GLY A 29 14.41 1.39 -1.17
C GLY A 29 13.39 2.33 -1.83
N ALA A 30 12.90 2.02 -3.02
CA ALA A 30 11.83 2.76 -3.68
C ALA A 30 10.54 1.93 -3.80
N CYS A 31 9.39 2.59 -3.83
CA CYS A 31 8.12 1.93 -4.10
C CYS A 31 8.07 1.40 -5.54
N GLU A 32 7.85 0.10 -5.72
CA GLU A 32 7.73 -0.53 -7.05
C GLU A 32 6.50 -0.05 -7.84
N GLY A 33 5.53 0.59 -7.18
CA GLY A 33 4.31 1.10 -7.84
C GLY A 33 4.33 2.59 -8.17
N CYS A 34 5.15 3.41 -7.51
CA CYS A 34 5.16 4.86 -7.77
C CYS A 34 6.52 5.56 -7.61
N GLY A 35 7.58 4.82 -7.27
CA GLY A 35 8.93 5.36 -7.14
C GLY A 35 9.23 6.12 -5.85
N ARG A 36 8.25 6.36 -4.97
CA ARG A 36 8.49 7.12 -3.72
C ARG A 36 9.59 6.46 -2.86
N PRO A 37 10.62 7.21 -2.43
CA PRO A 37 11.76 6.67 -1.69
C PRO A 37 11.43 6.43 -0.22
N HIS A 38 11.94 5.34 0.35
CA HIS A 38 11.76 4.98 1.75
C HIS A 38 12.42 5.98 2.70
N GLY A 39 11.76 6.28 3.82
CA GLY A 39 12.32 7.08 4.91
C GLY A 39 12.34 8.58 4.65
N GLN A 40 12.12 9.03 3.42
CA GLN A 40 12.06 10.44 3.06
C GLN A 40 10.68 11.04 3.33
N THR A 41 10.66 12.32 3.66
CA THR A 41 9.43 13.13 3.68
C THR A 41 9.23 13.74 2.30
N ILE A 42 8.14 13.38 1.64
CA ILE A 42 7.76 13.91 0.32
C ILE A 42 6.53 14.80 0.42
N TYR A 43 6.40 15.75 -0.49
CA TYR A 43 5.24 16.62 -0.59
C TYR A 43 4.30 16.12 -1.69
N HIS A 44 3.00 16.06 -1.41
CA HIS A 44 1.99 15.55 -2.34
C HIS A 44 0.68 16.33 -2.29
N LEU A 45 -0.12 16.21 -3.36
CA LEU A 45 -1.41 16.90 -3.51
C LEU A 45 -2.61 16.10 -2.99
N GLY A 46 -2.39 14.85 -2.59
CA GLY A 46 -3.41 13.97 -1.98
C GLY A 46 -4.14 13.07 -2.98
N ASP A 47 -4.19 13.44 -4.25
CA ASP A 47 -4.68 12.60 -5.35
C ASP A 47 -3.68 11.51 -5.80
N GLY A 48 -2.42 11.70 -5.44
CA GLY A 48 -1.31 10.81 -5.79
C GLY A 48 -0.13 11.52 -6.39
N ARG A 49 -0.33 12.72 -6.96
CA ARG A 49 0.74 13.57 -7.46
C ARG A 49 1.67 13.97 -6.33
N TRP A 50 2.97 13.94 -6.59
CA TRP A 50 3.99 14.24 -5.59
C TRP A 50 5.24 14.84 -6.22
N TRP A 51 5.96 15.64 -5.42
CA TRP A 51 7.22 16.25 -5.82
C TRP A 51 8.38 15.30 -5.57
N ASP A 52 9.11 14.96 -6.63
CA ASP A 52 10.37 14.23 -6.57
C ASP A 52 11.54 15.22 -6.51
N ALA A 53 12.09 15.40 -5.31
CA ALA A 53 13.21 16.31 -5.09
C ALA A 53 14.52 15.83 -5.74
N SER A 54 14.67 14.54 -6.04
CA SER A 54 15.89 14.00 -6.65
C SER A 54 16.02 14.36 -8.13
N THR A 55 14.89 14.42 -8.83
CA THR A 55 14.81 14.77 -10.24
C THR A 55 14.28 16.18 -10.48
N GLY A 56 13.88 16.89 -9.43
CA GLY A 56 13.31 18.24 -9.52
C GLY A 56 12.02 18.29 -10.34
N CYS A 57 11.17 17.26 -10.25
CA CYS A 57 9.96 17.19 -11.06
C CYS A 57 8.74 16.67 -10.29
N TRP A 58 7.55 16.99 -10.81
CA TRP A 58 6.31 16.40 -10.33
C TRP A 58 6.10 15.02 -10.96
N ARG A 59 5.63 14.06 -10.15
CA ARG A 59 5.26 12.72 -10.59
C ARG A 59 3.80 12.41 -10.29
N ASP A 60 3.19 11.57 -11.12
CA ASP A 60 1.81 11.13 -10.95
C ASP A 60 1.70 10.03 -9.88
N GLY A 61 0.50 9.50 -9.70
CA GLY A 61 0.25 8.41 -8.76
C GLY A 61 0.92 7.07 -9.11
N ARG A 62 1.45 6.91 -10.32
CA ARG A 62 2.17 5.74 -10.83
C ARG A 62 3.68 5.99 -10.95
N GLY A 63 4.14 7.21 -10.67
CA GLY A 63 5.54 7.61 -10.71
C GLY A 63 6.00 8.19 -12.05
N HIS A 64 5.12 8.41 -13.02
CA HIS A 64 5.48 9.07 -14.27
C HIS A 64 5.62 10.58 -14.09
N THR A 65 6.59 11.19 -14.76
CA THR A 65 6.78 12.64 -14.76
C THR A 65 5.55 13.35 -15.34
N LEU A 66 5.09 14.40 -14.67
CA LEU A 66 4.03 15.27 -15.15
C LEU A 66 4.56 16.16 -16.27
N GLN A 67 3.76 16.31 -17.32
CA GLN A 67 4.04 17.25 -18.42
C GLN A 67 3.65 18.68 -18.05
N SER A 68 2.56 18.84 -17.29
CA SER A 68 2.09 20.13 -16.79
C SER A 68 2.30 20.23 -15.28
N LEU A 69 2.79 21.38 -14.83
CA LEU A 69 2.92 21.65 -13.40
C LEU A 69 1.54 21.79 -12.75
N PRO A 70 1.40 21.42 -11.45
CA PRO A 70 0.19 21.72 -10.70
C PRO A 70 -0.12 23.21 -10.70
N SER A 71 -1.40 23.56 -10.72
CA SER A 71 -1.82 24.96 -10.62
C SER A 71 -1.53 25.53 -9.23
N PHE A 72 -1.52 26.85 -9.10
CA PHE A 72 -1.32 27.51 -7.81
C PHE A 72 -2.38 27.10 -6.77
N GLU A 73 -3.64 26.95 -7.18
CA GLU A 73 -4.73 26.49 -6.31
C GLU A 73 -4.49 25.06 -5.81
N GLU A 74 -3.99 24.18 -6.67
CA GLU A 74 -3.64 22.81 -6.30
C GLU A 74 -2.49 22.77 -5.28
N LEU A 75 -1.48 23.63 -5.45
CA LEU A 75 -0.37 23.76 -4.51
C LEU A 75 -0.83 24.19 -3.11
N GLY A 76 -1.97 24.88 -2.99
CA GLY A 76 -2.59 25.17 -1.69
C GLY A 76 -2.98 23.92 -0.88
N ARG A 77 -3.05 22.73 -1.52
CA ARG A 77 -3.38 21.44 -0.88
C ARG A 77 -2.15 20.60 -0.54
N LEU A 78 -0.95 21.16 -0.69
CA LEU A 78 0.30 20.43 -0.47
C LEU A 78 0.39 19.88 0.95
N ARG A 79 0.70 18.60 1.07
CA ARG A 79 0.87 17.92 2.36
C ARG A 79 2.18 17.13 2.40
N PRO A 80 2.94 17.21 3.50
CA PRO A 80 4.08 16.33 3.71
C PRO A 80 3.63 14.95 4.17
N THR A 81 4.31 13.90 3.73
CA THR A 81 4.16 12.54 4.26
C THR A 81 5.53 11.86 4.32
N ARG A 82 5.85 11.27 5.48
CA ARG A 82 7.01 10.37 5.61
C ARG A 82 6.69 9.03 4.94
N VAL A 83 7.48 8.67 3.93
CA VAL A 83 7.26 7.44 3.17
C VAL A 83 7.82 6.24 3.94
N VAL A 84 6.98 5.22 4.08
CA VAL A 84 7.36 3.94 4.67
C VAL A 84 6.98 2.84 3.69
N LEU A 85 7.94 1.95 3.42
CA LEU A 85 7.74 0.81 2.52
C LEU A 85 7.40 -0.42 3.35
N ALA A 86 6.42 -1.17 2.86
CA ALA A 86 6.05 -2.49 3.35
C ALA A 86 6.07 -3.48 2.19
N THR A 87 6.31 -4.75 2.52
CA THR A 87 6.20 -5.85 1.56
C THR A 87 4.73 -6.28 1.45
N ALA A 88 4.22 -6.37 0.23
CA ALA A 88 2.87 -6.82 -0.09
C ALA A 88 2.88 -8.05 -0.99
N HIS A 89 1.90 -8.92 -0.83
CA HIS A 89 1.61 -10.03 -1.76
C HIS A 89 0.75 -9.51 -2.92
N ARG A 90 1.19 -9.74 -4.16
CA ARG A 90 0.52 -9.25 -5.38
C ARG A 90 -0.84 -9.92 -5.58
N ASP A 91 -0.96 -11.18 -5.22
CA ASP A 91 -2.20 -11.98 -5.30
C ASP A 91 -3.10 -11.88 -4.04
N HIS A 92 -2.67 -11.13 -3.01
CA HIS A 92 -3.30 -11.05 -1.69
C HIS A 92 -3.33 -12.37 -0.88
N ASP A 93 -2.65 -13.42 -1.35
CA ASP A 93 -2.48 -14.68 -0.62
C ASP A 93 -1.23 -14.60 0.26
N THR A 94 -1.43 -14.59 1.57
CA THR A 94 -0.33 -14.52 2.54
C THR A 94 0.54 -15.78 2.57
N GLY A 95 0.08 -16.90 2.00
CA GLY A 95 0.87 -18.13 1.90
C GLY A 95 1.86 -18.15 0.72
N ASN A 96 1.63 -17.33 -0.30
CA ASN A 96 2.47 -17.30 -1.50
C ASN A 96 3.66 -16.34 -1.34
N ASN A 97 4.71 -16.80 -0.65
CA ASN A 97 5.91 -15.99 -0.36
C ASN A 97 6.99 -16.06 -1.46
N THR A 98 6.62 -16.43 -2.70
CA THR A 98 7.57 -16.44 -3.82
C THR A 98 8.04 -15.02 -4.13
N ASP A 99 9.33 -14.86 -4.48
CA ASP A 99 9.91 -13.53 -4.75
C ASP A 99 9.08 -12.73 -5.77
N LYS A 100 8.66 -13.37 -6.87
CA LYS A 100 7.82 -12.74 -7.92
C LYS A 100 6.47 -12.25 -7.42
N ASN A 101 5.90 -12.89 -6.39
CA ASN A 101 4.62 -12.49 -5.81
C ASN A 101 4.77 -11.37 -4.79
N LEU A 102 5.96 -11.14 -4.24
CA LEU A 102 6.20 -10.06 -3.30
C LEU A 102 6.44 -8.74 -4.04
N ALA A 103 6.03 -7.63 -3.44
CA ALA A 103 6.26 -6.28 -3.95
C ALA A 103 6.60 -5.31 -2.81
N ALA A 104 7.44 -4.31 -3.07
CA ALA A 104 7.71 -3.23 -2.13
C ALA A 104 6.78 -2.04 -2.41
N PHE A 105 5.83 -1.77 -1.53
CA PHE A 105 4.87 -0.66 -1.69
C PHE A 105 4.96 0.37 -0.58
N CYS A 106 4.82 1.65 -0.94
CA CYS A 106 4.58 2.73 0.01
C CYS A 106 3.18 2.66 0.59
N GLN A 107 2.90 3.42 1.67
CA GLN A 107 1.59 3.38 2.34
C GLN A 107 0.42 3.59 1.35
N ARG A 108 0.53 4.55 0.42
CA ARG A 108 -0.51 4.82 -0.58
C ARG A 108 -0.72 3.65 -1.54
N CYS A 109 0.34 3.18 -2.19
CA CYS A 109 0.24 2.09 -3.17
C CYS A 109 -0.25 0.81 -2.51
N HIS A 110 0.21 0.53 -1.29
CA HIS A 110 -0.24 -0.61 -0.51
C HIS A 110 -1.75 -0.53 -0.18
N MET A 111 -2.23 0.63 0.27
CA MET A 111 -3.65 0.84 0.55
C MET A 111 -4.53 0.71 -0.70
N ASN A 112 -4.05 1.22 -1.84
CA ASN A 112 -4.78 1.12 -3.10
C ASN A 112 -4.83 -0.32 -3.60
N HIS A 113 -3.71 -1.05 -3.51
CA HIS A 113 -3.61 -2.47 -3.84
C HIS A 113 -4.59 -3.29 -3.00
N ASP A 114 -4.60 -3.11 -1.68
CA ASP A 114 -5.44 -3.90 -0.78
C ASP A 114 -6.92 -3.51 -0.76
N ARG A 115 -7.28 -2.35 -1.31
CA ARG A 115 -8.64 -1.80 -1.23
C ARG A 115 -9.73 -2.77 -1.72
N PRO A 116 -9.61 -3.45 -2.88
CA PRO A 116 -10.63 -4.39 -3.35
C PRO A 116 -10.80 -5.57 -2.39
N GLU A 117 -9.71 -6.16 -1.91
CA GLU A 117 -9.76 -7.30 -0.99
C GLU A 117 -10.30 -6.87 0.39
N HIS A 118 -10.00 -5.66 0.85
CA HIS A 118 -10.60 -5.09 2.06
C HIS A 118 -12.12 -4.90 1.93
N GLN A 119 -12.59 -4.43 0.76
CA GLN A 119 -14.02 -4.32 0.48
C GLN A 119 -14.70 -5.70 0.46
N ARG A 120 -14.10 -6.69 -0.21
CA ARG A 120 -14.60 -8.08 -0.24
C ARG A 120 -14.69 -8.68 1.16
N ARG A 121 -13.64 -8.54 1.98
CA ARG A 121 -13.62 -9.03 3.37
C ARG A 121 -14.68 -8.33 4.22
N ARG A 122 -14.80 -7.01 4.13
CA ARG A 122 -15.82 -6.23 4.85
C ARG A 122 -17.22 -6.70 4.48
N TRP A 123 -17.49 -6.87 3.19
CA TRP A 123 -18.78 -7.38 2.71
C TRP A 123 -19.07 -8.77 3.29
N ARG A 124 -18.12 -9.71 3.22
CA ARG A 124 -18.29 -11.07 3.76
C ARG A 124 -18.58 -11.07 5.26
N THR A 125 -17.90 -10.23 6.04
CA THR A 125 -18.15 -10.09 7.48
C THR A 125 -19.56 -9.59 7.75
N LEU A 126 -19.99 -8.53 7.05
CA LEU A 126 -21.33 -7.99 7.20
C LEU A 126 -22.40 -8.99 6.76
N PHE A 127 -22.18 -9.70 5.64
CA PHE A 127 -23.08 -10.74 5.15
C PHE A 127 -23.24 -11.91 6.12
N ARG A 128 -22.18 -12.30 6.84
CA ARG A 128 -22.28 -13.36 7.87
C ARG A 128 -23.05 -12.89 9.10
N ARG A 129 -22.97 -11.61 9.45
CA ARG A 129 -23.59 -11.05 10.66
C ARG A 129 -25.13 -10.97 10.65
N LYS A 130 -25.82 -10.34 9.70
CA LYS A 130 -26.07 -10.95 8.40
C LYS A 130 -26.98 -12.18 8.60
N ALA A 131 -26.67 -13.21 7.83
CA ALA A 131 -27.30 -14.52 7.93
C ALA A 131 -27.44 -15.07 9.38
N SER A 132 -26.50 -14.78 10.29
CA SER A 132 -26.58 -15.25 11.68
C SER A 132 -27.73 -14.59 12.46
N GLY A 133 -27.93 -13.28 12.30
CA GLY A 133 -29.07 -12.57 12.90
C GLY A 133 -30.40 -13.12 12.39
N ASP A 134 -30.48 -13.39 11.08
CA ASP A 134 -31.68 -13.94 10.44
C ASP A 134 -31.99 -15.35 10.95
N LEU A 135 -30.97 -16.21 11.09
CA LEU A 135 -31.12 -17.60 11.55
C LEU A 135 -31.52 -17.71 13.02
N PHE A 136 -31.01 -16.82 13.89
CA PHE A 136 -31.22 -16.88 15.34
C PHE A 136 -32.14 -15.78 15.90
N ARG A 137 -32.90 -15.09 15.05
CA ARG A 137 -33.80 -13.96 15.44
C ARG A 137 -33.11 -12.88 16.28
N GLY A 138 -31.83 -12.61 16.01
CA GLY A 138 -31.06 -11.60 16.74
C GLY A 138 -31.42 -10.16 16.34
N SER A 139 -31.45 -9.24 17.29
CA SER A 139 -31.51 -7.80 17.02
C SER A 139 -30.19 -7.33 16.40
N TYR A 140 -30.25 -6.79 15.19
CA TYR A 140 -29.08 -6.37 14.42
C TYR A 140 -28.26 -5.25 15.04
#